data_AF-A0A0M7ANC9-F1
#
_entry.id   AF-A0A0M7ANC9-F1
#
_cell.length_a   1.000
_cell.length_b   1.000
_cell.length_c   1.000
_cell.angle_alpha   90.00
_cell.angle_beta   90.00
_cell.angle_gamma   90.00
#
_symmetry.space_group_name_H-M   'P 1'
#
loop_
_entity.id
_entity.type
_entity.pdbx_description
1 polymer ?
#
loop_
_entity_poly.entity_id
_entity_poly.type
_entity_poly.pdbx_seq_one_letter_code
_entity_poly.pdbx_strand_id
1 'polypeptide(L)' 'MKLNDIIITLIMFLALLGMAVFLFNIPIGIDTRTFGAWTFGAILVFGIINIAMVVIDSIKRK' A
#
# COMPACT_ATOMS: atom_id res chain seq x y z
N MET A 1 17.95 0.36 -8.43
CA MET A 1 16.78 -0.16 -7.70
C MET A 1 15.80 -0.71 -8.72
N LYS A 2 15.25 -1.93 -8.53
CA LYS A 2 14.24 -2.44 -9.47
C LYS A 2 12.95 -1.64 -9.28
N LEU A 3 12.17 -1.49 -10.35
CA LEU A 3 10.91 -0.74 -10.33
C LEU A 3 9.97 -1.24 -9.22
N ASN A 4 9.97 -2.56 -8.98
CA ASN A 4 9.20 -3.20 -7.91
C ASN A 4 9.63 -2.72 -6.51
N ASP A 5 10.92 -2.55 -6.27
CA ASP A 5 11.44 -2.09 -4.97
C ASP A 5 11.00 -0.64 -4.69
N ILE A 6 11.00 0.20 -5.73
CA ILE A 6 10.56 1.60 -5.65
C ILE A 6 9.06 1.66 -5.32
N ILE A 7 8.24 0.84 -6.00
CA ILE A 7 6.79 0.79 -5.77
C ILE A 7 6.46 0.36 -4.34
N ILE A 8 7.12 -0.70 -3.85
CA ILE A 8 6.92 -1.19 -2.47
C ILE A 8 7.33 -0.11 -1.45
N THR A 9 8.47 0.54 -1.68
CA THR A 9 8.96 1.63 -0.82
C THR A 9 7.97 2.79 -0.80
N LEU A 10 7.39 3.15 -1.95
CA LEU A 10 6.40 4.22 -2.06
C LEU A 10 5.11 3.89 -1.29
N ILE A 11 4.62 2.66 -1.40
CA ILE A 11 3.41 2.20 -0.69
C ILE A 11 3.63 2.22 0.82
N MET A 12 4.80 1.74 1.28
CA MET A 12 5.19 1.82 2.69
C MET A 12 5.24 3.26 3.20
N PHE A 13 5.77 4.18 2.40
CA PHE A 13 5.86 5.59 2.76
C PHE A 13 4.47 6.24 2.85
N LEU A 14 3.57 5.93 1.92
CA LEU A 14 2.17 6.39 1.97
C LEU A 14 1.43 5.82 3.18
N ALA A 15 1.67 4.56 3.54
CA ALA A 15 1.08 3.95 4.74
C ALA A 15 1.56 4.63 6.04
N LEU A 16 2.84 4.99 6.12
CA LEU A 16 3.41 5.76 7.24
C LEU A 16 2.77 7.15 7.36
N LEU A 17 2.60 7.85 6.24
CA LEU A 17 1.90 9.14 6.23
C LEU A 17 0.43 9.00 6.66
N GLY A 18 -0.26 7.95 6.17
CA GLY A 18 -1.61 7.62 6.61
C GLY A 18 -1.70 7.41 8.12
N MET A 19 -0.76 6.65 8.71
CA MET A 19 -0.69 6.48 10.16
C MET A 19 -0.49 7.80 10.91
N ALA A 20 0.36 8.71 10.43
CA ALA A 20 0.53 10.02 11.07
C ALA A 20 -0.77 10.83 11.07
N VAL A 21 -1.51 10.82 9.95
CA VAL A 21 -2.83 11.48 9.84
C VAL A 21 -3.82 10.92 10.87
N PHE A 22 -3.85 9.59 11.02
CA PHE A 22 -4.67 8.92 12.05
C PHE A 22 -4.25 9.27 13.48
N LEU A 23 -2.94 9.19 13.76
CA LEU A 23 -2.39 9.31 15.11
C LEU A 23 -2.51 10.74 15.67
N PHE A 24 -2.38 11.73 14.80
CA PHE A 24 -2.56 13.14 15.15
C PHE A 24 -3.99 13.65 14.90
N ASN A 25 -4.91 12.76 14.50
CA ASN A 25 -6.30 13.05 14.18
C ASN A 25 -6.45 14.30 13.29
N ILE A 26 -5.57 14.40 12.28
CA ILE A 26 -5.48 15.57 11.42
C ILE A 26 -6.81 15.66 10.65
N PRO A 27 -7.54 16.80 10.73
CA PRO A 27 -8.82 16.93 10.06
C PRO A 27 -8.61 17.06 8.55
N ILE A 28 -8.55 15.91 7.88
CA ILE A 28 -8.47 15.77 6.41
C ILE A 28 -9.83 15.90 5.73
N GLY A 29 -10.90 16.20 6.48
CA GLY A 29 -12.27 16.33 5.96
C GLY A 29 -12.94 15.00 5.62
N ILE A 30 -12.32 13.87 5.98
CA ILE A 30 -12.84 12.52 5.77
C ILE A 30 -12.92 11.84 7.14
N ASP A 31 -14.04 11.15 7.40
CA ASP A 31 -14.19 10.35 8.60
C ASP A 31 -13.09 9.28 8.72
N THR A 32 -12.54 9.14 9.91
CA THR A 32 -11.40 8.29 10.27
C THR A 32 -11.66 6.82 9.86
N ARG A 33 -12.89 6.33 10.01
CA ARG A 33 -13.28 4.98 9.58
C ARG A 33 -13.24 4.82 8.05
N THR A 34 -13.68 5.85 7.33
CA THR A 34 -13.71 5.85 5.87
C THR A 34 -12.30 5.92 5.30
N PHE A 35 -11.46 6.82 5.83
CA PHE A 35 -10.06 6.92 5.42
C PHE A 35 -9.28 5.61 5.66
N GLY A 36 -9.59 4.90 6.76
CA GLY A 36 -8.98 3.61 7.08
C GLY A 36 -9.38 2.52 6.11
N ALA A 37 -10.67 2.45 5.76
CA ALA A 37 -11.18 1.50 4.78
C ALA A 37 -10.53 1.71 3.40
N TRP A 38 -10.36 2.96 2.96
CA TRP A 38 -9.72 3.29 1.68
C TRP A 38 -8.24 2.92 1.69
N THR A 39 -7.53 3.26 2.78
CA THR A 39 -6.10 2.95 2.93
C THR A 39 -5.87 1.44 2.97
N PHE A 40 -6.68 0.71 3.73
CA PHE A 40 -6.59 -0.74 3.84
C PHE A 40 -6.92 -1.43 2.51
N GLY A 41 -7.96 -0.96 1.81
CA GLY A 41 -8.30 -1.44 0.47
C GLY A 41 -7.16 -1.23 -0.54
N ALA A 42 -6.52 -0.06 -0.53
CA ALA A 42 -5.37 0.21 -1.40
C ALA A 42 -4.20 -0.75 -1.12
N ILE A 43 -3.85 -0.96 0.16
CA ILE A 43 -2.78 -1.89 0.54
C ILE A 43 -3.09 -3.33 0.10
N LEU A 44 -4.35 -3.76 0.24
CA LEU A 44 -4.77 -5.11 -0.14
C LEU A 44 -4.64 -5.35 -1.64
N VAL A 45 -5.06 -4.38 -2.47
CA VAL A 45 -4.87 -4.43 -3.93
C VAL A 45 -3.39 -4.51 -4.30
N PHE A 46 -2.54 -3.71 -3.67
CA PHE A 46 -1.09 -3.77 -3.89
C PHE A 46 -0.48 -5.10 -3.47
N GLY A 47 -0.93 -5.67 -2.35
CA GLY A 47 -0.51 -7.00 -1.90
C GLY A 47 -0.83 -8.09 -2.91
N ILE A 48 -2.05 -8.07 -3.48
CA ILE A 48 -2.47 -9.02 -4.52
C ILE A 48 -1.60 -8.88 -5.77
N ILE A 49 -1.37 -7.65 -6.24
CA ILE A 49 -0.54 -7.39 -7.43
C ILE A 49 0.90 -7.86 -7.18
N ASN A 50 1.45 -7.62 -5.99
CA ASN A 50 2.79 -8.06 -5.63
C ASN A 50 2.92 -9.59 -5.67
N ILE A 51 1.98 -10.29 -5.04
CA ILE A 51 1.92 -11.76 -5.06
C ILE A 51 1.79 -12.26 -6.51
N ALA A 52 0.91 -11.67 -7.30
CA ALA A 52 0.74 -12.04 -8.70
C ALA A 52 2.04 -11.88 -9.51
N MET A 53 2.77 -10.77 -9.33
CA MET A 53 4.07 -10.56 -9.97
C MET A 53 5.08 -11.63 -9.55
N VAL A 54 5.18 -11.94 -8.26
CA VAL A 54 6.09 -12.96 -7.74
C VAL A 54 5.75 -14.35 -8.30
N VAL A 55 4.47 -14.69 -8.38
CA VAL A 55 4.00 -15.97 -8.95
C VAL A 55 4.34 -16.05 -10.44
N ILE A 56 4.06 -14.99 -11.22
CA ILE A 56 4.40 -14.94 -12.66
C ILE A 56 5.91 -15.08 -12.87
N ASP A 57 6.73 -14.36 -12.09
CA ASP A 57 8.18 -14.46 -12.16
C ASP A 57 8.67 -15.87 -11.79
N SER A 58 8.03 -16.54 -10.83
CA SER A 58 8.37 -17.92 -10.43
C SER A 58 8.06 -18.93 -11.53
N ILE A 59 6.97 -18.73 -12.28
CA ILE A 59 6.59 -19.60 -13.40
C ILE A 59 7.54 -19.37 -14.57
N LYS A 60 7.92 -18.12 -14.85
CA LYS A 60 8.78 -17.75 -15.98
C LYS A 60 10.25 -18.17 -15.80
N ARG A 61 10.70 -18.43 -14.57
CA ARG A 61 12.06 -18.91 -14.25
C ARG A 61 12.20 -20.43 -14.24
N LYS A 62 11.09 -21.17 -14.41
CA LYS A 62 11.08 -22.63 -14.50
C LYS A 62 10.98 -23.05 -15.96
#